data_AF-A0AAJ7WVR0-F1
#
_entry.id   AF-A0AAJ7WVR0-F1
#
_cell.length_a   1.000
_cell.length_b   1.000
_cell.length_c   1.000
_cell.angle_alpha   90.00
_cell.angle_beta   90.00
_cell.angle_gamma   90.00
#
_symmetry.space_group_name_H-M   'P 1'
#
loop_
_entity.id
_entity.type
_entity.pdbx_description
1 polymer ?
#
loop_
_entity_poly.entity_id
_entity_poly.type
_entity_poly.pdbx_seq_one_letter_code
_entity_poly.pdbx_strand_id
1 'polypeptide(L)'
;MALLALLALGLCAAAAAAAAAAAAGAAECPSACQCSPRANRPGLQVECKTRGLTAVPAALPRATEVLNMGQNKIGRLGAGTLRKIPNLRSLNLEHNRLRELHPDAFAGTTKLVTLNFYDNQLGELPAGVFRNLVSLRYLLIGKNQVLSLQPDALRGLGNLTDLDMPLNNVSRLPALLFRHAPRLRVLDLAYNRVTRASPLALRGLRRLELLNLGGNRLSAVPPGLFTGLRRLDMLVLDNNRLAGVGGQALRGLAVLTQLYLSNNRLRHVAPAAFRHTPRLTQLALSGNCLATLDAGALARLSGLQQVFLHDNPWRCDCSATPLLGWLLNSRVRLFPNSSLVCAAPPGVRGQSLHALSPSALGCERSRSAPRARLPARRG
;
A
#
# COMPACT_ATOMS: atom_id res chain seq x y z
N MET A 1 -2.59 16.77 52.38
CA MET A 1 -3.57 17.72 51.81
C MET A 1 -2.93 18.91 51.09
N ALA A 2 -1.81 19.49 51.55
CA ALA A 2 -1.14 20.62 50.86
C ALA A 2 -0.51 20.27 49.48
N LEU A 3 0.01 19.06 49.29
CA LEU A 3 0.67 18.65 48.03
C LEU A 3 -0.29 18.53 46.83
N LEU A 4 -1.53 18.11 47.08
CA LEU A 4 -2.59 18.00 46.07
C LEU A 4 -3.12 19.38 45.64
N ALA A 5 -3.18 20.35 46.56
CA ALA A 5 -3.57 21.72 46.26
C ALA A 5 -2.52 22.45 45.39
N LEU A 6 -1.22 22.24 45.65
CA LEU A 6 -0.12 22.77 44.84
C LEU A 6 -0.09 22.19 43.41
N LEU A 7 -0.36 20.89 43.26
CA LEU A 7 -0.49 20.23 41.95
C LEU A 7 -1.70 20.76 41.17
N ALA A 8 -2.84 20.95 41.84
CA ALA A 8 -4.06 21.49 41.22
C ALA A 8 -3.90 22.97 40.81
N LEU A 9 -3.27 23.80 41.66
CA LEU A 9 -2.92 25.19 41.34
C LEU A 9 -1.90 25.27 40.18
N GLY A 10 -0.91 24.38 40.14
CA GLY A 10 0.07 24.29 39.06
C GLY A 10 -0.52 23.86 37.70
N LEU A 11 -1.45 22.90 37.71
CA LEU A 11 -2.19 22.47 36.51
C LEU A 11 -3.13 23.57 36.00
N CYS A 12 -3.79 24.29 36.90
CA CYS A 12 -4.68 25.40 36.55
C CYS A 12 -3.92 26.61 35.99
N ALA A 13 -2.78 26.96 36.59
CA ALA A 13 -1.89 28.01 36.09
C ALA A 13 -1.28 27.68 34.72
N ALA A 14 -0.88 26.43 34.49
CA ALA A 14 -0.37 25.98 33.19
C ALA A 14 -1.45 26.00 32.08
N ALA A 15 -2.69 25.62 32.41
CA ALA A 15 -3.82 25.69 31.49
C ALA A 15 -4.20 27.15 31.16
N ALA A 16 -4.20 28.04 32.16
CA ALA A 16 -4.44 29.47 31.97
C ALA A 16 -3.34 30.15 31.14
N ALA A 17 -2.07 29.83 31.39
CA ALA A 17 -0.93 30.33 30.60
C ALA A 17 -0.97 29.83 29.14
N ALA A 18 -1.38 28.58 28.93
CA ALA A 18 -1.61 28.00 27.60
C ALA A 18 -2.73 28.71 26.84
N ALA A 19 -3.85 29.02 27.52
CA ALA A 19 -4.97 29.75 26.95
C ALA A 19 -4.59 31.21 26.63
N ALA A 20 -3.85 31.87 27.52
CA ALA A 20 -3.34 33.23 27.30
C ALA A 20 -2.33 33.30 26.13
N ALA A 21 -1.45 32.32 25.98
CA ALA A 21 -0.52 32.23 24.85
C ALA A 21 -1.25 31.96 23.51
N ALA A 22 -2.34 31.18 23.53
CA ALA A 22 -3.18 30.95 22.35
C ALA A 22 -3.96 32.22 21.96
N ALA A 23 -4.46 32.97 22.95
CA ALA A 23 -5.14 34.25 22.74
C ALA A 23 -4.18 35.33 22.22
N ALA A 24 -2.95 35.41 22.76
CA ALA A 24 -1.91 36.32 22.25
C ALA A 24 -1.44 35.94 20.84
N GLY A 25 -1.33 34.64 20.54
CA GLY A 25 -0.98 34.15 19.20
C GLY A 25 -2.05 34.42 18.13
N ALA A 26 -3.32 34.61 18.52
CA ALA A 26 -4.38 35.00 17.60
C ALA A 26 -4.22 36.46 17.10
N ALA A 27 -3.53 37.33 17.85
CA ALA A 27 -3.26 38.71 17.43
C ALA A 27 -2.21 38.81 16.31
N GLU A 28 -1.36 37.80 16.15
CA GLU A 28 -0.37 37.68 15.05
C GLU A 28 -0.89 36.86 13.86
N CYS A 29 -2.21 36.61 13.79
CA CYS A 29 -2.78 35.79 12.72
C CYS A 29 -2.62 36.48 11.35
N PRO A 30 -2.17 35.76 10.31
CA PRO A 30 -2.14 36.32 8.96
C PRO A 30 -3.55 36.75 8.53
N SER A 31 -3.67 37.93 7.90
CA SER A 31 -4.97 38.48 7.46
C SER A 31 -5.73 37.57 6.49
N ALA A 32 -5.01 36.76 5.72
CA ALA A 32 -5.60 35.78 4.81
C ALA A 32 -6.11 34.51 5.52
N CYS A 33 -5.77 34.30 6.79
CA CYS A 33 -6.00 33.06 7.52
C CYS A 33 -6.92 33.27 8.73
N GLN A 34 -7.41 32.17 9.29
CA GLN A 34 -8.15 32.14 10.54
C GLN A 34 -7.35 31.36 11.58
N CYS A 35 -7.24 31.91 12.79
CA CYS A 35 -6.49 31.30 13.88
C CYS A 35 -7.44 30.98 15.03
N SER A 36 -7.42 29.73 15.49
CA SER A 36 -8.26 29.26 16.59
C SER A 36 -7.44 28.45 17.59
N PRO A 37 -7.65 28.64 18.90
CA PRO A 37 -7.10 27.74 19.92
C PRO A 37 -7.56 26.30 19.70
N ARG A 38 -6.70 25.32 20.02
CA ARG A 38 -7.10 23.90 19.97
C ARG A 38 -7.95 23.53 21.19
N ALA A 39 -9.00 22.73 20.96
CA ALA A 39 -9.83 22.20 22.04
C ALA A 39 -8.99 21.39 23.05
N ASN A 40 -9.10 21.73 24.33
CA ASN A 40 -8.55 20.99 25.48
C ASN A 40 -7.02 20.79 25.51
N ARG A 41 -6.22 21.54 24.72
CA ARG A 41 -4.75 21.50 24.79
C ARG A 41 -4.10 22.84 24.39
N PRO A 42 -2.91 23.17 24.91
CA PRO A 42 -2.09 24.27 24.38
C PRO A 42 -1.83 24.08 22.89
N GLY A 43 -1.93 25.16 22.13
CA GLY A 43 -1.58 25.19 20.71
C GLY A 43 -2.58 25.97 19.87
N LEU A 44 -2.11 26.47 18.73
CA LEU A 44 -2.90 27.21 17.77
C LEU A 44 -3.10 26.41 16.49
N GLN A 45 -4.32 26.40 15.98
CA GLN A 45 -4.65 25.95 14.63
C GLN A 45 -4.76 27.18 13.73
N VAL A 46 -4.03 27.15 12.61
CA VAL A 46 -4.01 28.19 11.59
C VAL A 46 -4.58 27.63 10.29
N GLU A 47 -5.72 28.18 9.87
CA GLU A 47 -6.49 27.75 8.71
C GLU A 47 -6.38 28.79 7.58
N CYS A 48 -5.69 28.39 6.52
CA CYS A 48 -5.41 29.20 5.33
C CYS A 48 -5.86 28.48 4.04
N LYS A 49 -6.75 27.48 4.12
CA LYS A 49 -7.25 26.74 2.96
C LYS A 49 -8.11 27.62 2.05
N THR A 50 -7.96 27.42 0.74
CA THR A 50 -8.77 28.10 -0.31
C THR A 50 -8.65 29.63 -0.28
N ARG A 51 -7.46 30.15 0.02
CA ARG A 51 -7.18 31.60 0.12
C ARG A 51 -6.45 32.17 -1.09
N GLY A 52 -6.15 31.34 -2.09
CA GLY A 52 -5.43 31.74 -3.29
C GLY A 52 -3.95 32.07 -3.04
N LEU A 53 -3.38 31.63 -1.91
CA LEU A 53 -2.01 31.94 -1.51
C LEU A 53 -1.01 31.39 -2.53
N THR A 54 -0.02 32.19 -2.90
CA THR A 54 1.09 31.81 -3.80
C THR A 54 2.37 31.42 -3.05
N ALA A 55 2.44 31.75 -1.75
CA ALA A 55 3.53 31.43 -0.85
C ALA A 55 3.01 31.24 0.58
N VAL A 56 3.83 30.63 1.44
CA VAL A 56 3.55 30.55 2.88
C VAL A 56 3.63 31.97 3.49
N PRO A 57 2.66 32.40 4.32
CA PRO A 57 2.70 33.71 4.98
C PRO A 57 4.00 33.93 5.77
N ALA A 58 4.59 35.12 5.65
CA ALA A 58 5.90 35.44 6.27
C ALA A 58 5.86 35.49 7.81
N ALA A 59 4.70 35.85 8.37
CA ALA A 59 4.42 35.83 9.79
C ALA A 59 3.41 34.72 10.07
N LEU A 60 3.80 33.74 10.88
CA LEU A 60 2.91 32.71 11.42
C LEU A 60 3.11 32.69 12.94
N PRO A 61 2.04 32.59 13.74
CA PRO A 61 2.16 32.61 15.20
C PRO A 61 3.05 31.47 15.70
N ARG A 62 4.00 31.76 16.59
CA ARG A 62 4.96 30.77 17.12
C ARG A 62 4.29 29.57 17.81
N ALA A 63 3.07 29.75 18.33
CA ALA A 63 2.25 28.72 18.96
C ALA A 63 1.54 27.77 17.97
N THR A 64 1.72 27.95 16.65
CA THR A 64 1.12 27.10 15.62
C THR A 64 1.53 25.64 15.78
N GLU A 65 0.55 24.77 16.00
CA GLU A 65 0.72 23.31 15.99
C GLU A 65 0.09 22.66 14.76
N VAL A 66 -0.97 23.26 14.21
CA VAL A 66 -1.66 22.77 13.01
C VAL A 66 -1.70 23.91 12.01
N LEU A 67 -1.14 23.68 10.82
CA LEU A 67 -1.16 24.64 9.72
C LEU A 67 -1.80 23.99 8.51
N ASN A 68 -2.98 24.48 8.13
CA ASN A 68 -3.67 24.05 6.92
C ASN A 68 -3.55 25.12 5.84
N MET A 69 -2.86 24.79 4.75
CA MET A 69 -2.67 25.64 3.58
C MET A 69 -3.10 24.91 2.30
N GLY A 70 -4.02 23.94 2.41
CA GLY A 70 -4.53 23.19 1.28
C GLY A 70 -5.25 24.06 0.25
N GLN A 71 -5.43 23.55 -0.98
CA GLN A 71 -6.21 24.21 -2.04
C GLN A 71 -5.78 25.66 -2.31
N ASN A 72 -4.47 25.89 -2.39
CA ASN A 72 -3.86 27.18 -2.70
C ASN A 72 -3.05 27.08 -4.01
N LYS A 73 -2.23 28.09 -4.30
CA LYS A 73 -1.38 28.19 -5.49
C LYS A 73 0.11 28.18 -5.13
N ILE A 74 0.49 27.59 -3.98
CA ILE A 74 1.86 27.61 -3.48
C ILE A 74 2.74 26.77 -4.40
N GLY A 75 3.76 27.39 -4.99
CA GLY A 75 4.64 26.77 -5.99
C GLY A 75 5.93 26.15 -5.43
N ARG A 76 6.41 26.67 -4.31
CA ARG A 76 7.70 26.31 -3.71
C ARG A 76 7.63 26.37 -2.19
N LEU A 77 8.39 25.51 -1.51
CA LEU A 77 8.64 25.62 -0.07
C LEU A 77 10.12 25.95 0.16
N GLY A 78 10.39 27.19 0.58
CA GLY A 78 11.73 27.76 0.69
C GLY A 78 12.50 27.32 1.94
N ALA A 79 13.78 27.69 2.00
CA ALA A 79 14.65 27.37 3.13
C ALA A 79 14.12 27.95 4.45
N GLY A 80 14.02 27.12 5.49
CA GLY A 80 13.69 27.59 6.83
C GLY A 80 12.31 28.26 6.98
N THR A 81 11.41 28.13 5.99
CA THR A 81 10.06 28.73 6.02
C THR A 81 9.29 28.36 7.29
N LEU A 82 9.51 27.15 7.82
CA LEU A 82 8.82 26.63 9.00
C LEU A 82 9.62 26.79 10.30
N ARG A 83 10.81 27.41 10.27
CA ARG A 83 11.70 27.52 11.45
C ARG A 83 11.10 28.36 12.58
N LYS A 84 10.23 29.32 12.26
CA LYS A 84 9.56 30.21 13.22
C LYS A 84 8.40 29.54 13.98
N ILE A 85 7.94 28.37 13.51
CA ILE A 85 6.85 27.59 14.12
C ILE A 85 7.33 26.22 14.59
N PRO A 86 8.24 26.16 15.58
CA PRO A 86 8.90 24.92 16.01
C PRO A 86 7.95 23.90 16.68
N ASN A 87 6.73 24.32 17.03
CA ASN A 87 5.71 23.47 17.64
C ASN A 87 4.81 22.76 16.62
N LEU A 88 5.05 22.93 15.32
CA LEU A 88 4.23 22.35 14.27
C LEU A 88 4.17 20.82 14.36
N ARG A 89 2.96 20.28 14.41
CA ARG A 89 2.62 18.84 14.50
C ARG A 89 1.90 18.34 13.26
N SER A 90 1.12 19.19 12.59
CA SER A 90 0.43 18.85 11.35
C SER A 90 0.59 19.97 10.34
N LEU A 91 1.06 19.63 9.14
CA LEU A 91 1.17 20.52 8.00
C LEU A 91 0.41 19.94 6.82
N ASN A 92 -0.61 20.67 6.36
CA ASN A 92 -1.37 20.32 5.17
C ASN A 92 -1.10 21.33 4.03
N LEU A 93 -0.59 20.83 2.93
CA LEU A 93 -0.26 21.51 1.68
C LEU A 93 -0.93 20.83 0.48
N GLU A 94 -1.98 20.02 0.71
CA GLU A 94 -2.69 19.31 -0.34
C GLU A 94 -3.24 20.25 -1.43
N HIS A 95 -3.37 19.75 -2.66
CA HIS A 95 -3.97 20.52 -3.77
C HIS A 95 -3.31 21.90 -3.97
N ASN A 96 -1.98 21.93 -4.04
CA ASN A 96 -1.21 23.14 -4.34
C ASN A 96 -0.48 22.98 -5.69
N ARG A 97 0.54 23.80 -5.95
CA ARG A 97 1.35 23.74 -7.17
C ARG A 97 2.82 23.48 -6.85
N LEU A 98 3.11 22.79 -5.74
CA LEU A 98 4.49 22.57 -5.28
C LEU A 98 5.26 21.79 -6.34
N ARG A 99 6.27 22.43 -6.92
CA ARG A 99 7.21 21.83 -7.89
C ARG A 99 8.57 21.55 -7.28
N GLU A 100 8.92 22.29 -6.24
CA GLU A 100 10.26 22.31 -5.66
C GLU A 100 10.18 22.43 -4.14
N LEU A 101 11.01 21.63 -3.46
CA LEU A 101 11.24 21.72 -2.03
C LEU A 101 12.71 22.08 -1.82
N HIS A 102 12.97 23.15 -1.06
CA HIS A 102 14.34 23.41 -0.63
C HIS A 102 14.82 22.29 0.31
N PRO A 103 16.10 21.86 0.28
CA PRO A 103 16.63 20.81 1.18
C PRO A 103 16.43 21.07 2.69
N ASP A 104 16.27 22.34 3.06
CA ASP A 104 16.02 22.83 4.42
C ASP A 104 14.60 23.39 4.63
N ALA A 105 13.65 23.03 3.75
CA ALA A 105 12.26 23.45 3.84
C ALA A 105 11.61 23.12 5.19
N PHE A 106 11.98 21.97 5.78
CA PHE A 106 11.48 21.47 7.05
C PHE A 106 12.49 21.65 8.21
N ALA A 107 13.40 22.62 8.11
CA ALA A 107 14.32 22.92 9.19
C ALA A 107 13.57 23.39 10.44
N GLY A 108 13.87 22.78 11.60
CA GLY A 108 13.28 23.13 12.89
C GLY A 108 11.94 22.47 13.24
N THR A 109 11.32 21.70 12.34
CA THR A 109 10.02 21.05 12.58
C THR A 109 10.15 19.62 13.13
N THR A 110 10.86 19.48 14.25
CA THR A 110 11.16 18.15 14.85
C THR A 110 9.95 17.48 15.50
N LYS A 111 8.89 18.25 15.80
CA LYS A 111 7.63 17.77 16.38
C LYS A 111 6.57 17.39 15.33
N LEU A 112 6.88 17.55 14.04
CA LEU A 112 5.93 17.29 12.96
C LEU A 112 5.57 15.79 12.94
N VAL A 113 4.28 15.49 12.99
CA VAL A 113 3.72 14.13 13.02
C VAL A 113 3.06 13.78 11.70
N THR A 114 2.34 14.73 11.12
CA THR A 114 1.62 14.57 9.85
C THR A 114 2.09 15.61 8.86
N LEU A 115 2.49 15.14 7.68
CA LEU A 115 2.88 16.00 6.56
C LEU A 115 2.12 15.53 5.32
N ASN A 116 1.26 16.41 4.81
CA ASN A 116 0.45 16.14 3.64
C ASN A 116 0.80 17.15 2.54
N PHE A 117 1.25 16.65 1.39
CA PHE A 117 1.41 17.40 0.15
C PHE A 117 0.88 16.59 -1.05
N TYR A 118 -0.20 15.85 -0.80
CA TYR A 118 -0.99 15.13 -1.81
C TYR A 118 -1.49 16.10 -2.90
N ASP A 119 -1.57 15.64 -4.15
CA ASP A 119 -2.00 16.44 -5.30
C ASP A 119 -1.18 17.73 -5.48
N ASN A 120 0.09 17.56 -5.84
CA ASN A 120 1.05 18.61 -6.15
C ASN A 120 1.83 18.25 -7.43
N GLN A 121 2.92 18.95 -7.73
CA GLN A 121 3.67 18.83 -8.98
C GLN A 121 5.15 18.46 -8.73
N LEU A 122 5.45 17.76 -7.63
CA LEU A 122 6.82 17.40 -7.26
C LEU A 122 7.35 16.29 -8.17
N GLY A 123 8.44 16.59 -8.90
CA GLY A 123 9.14 15.61 -9.75
C GLY A 123 10.20 14.80 -9.02
N GLU A 124 10.76 15.35 -7.94
CA GLU A 124 11.81 14.72 -7.14
C GLU A 124 11.70 15.10 -5.66
N LEU A 125 12.34 14.31 -4.82
CA LEU A 125 12.51 14.57 -3.39
C LEU A 125 14.01 14.76 -3.12
N PRO A 126 14.47 15.98 -2.75
CA PRO A 126 15.87 16.22 -2.48
C PRO A 126 16.41 15.30 -1.38
N ALA A 127 17.69 14.93 -1.49
CA ALA A 127 18.34 14.10 -0.48
C ALA A 127 18.28 14.76 0.90
N GLY A 128 17.83 14.01 1.91
CA GLY A 128 17.73 14.52 3.28
C GLY A 128 16.74 15.67 3.50
N VAL A 129 15.80 15.92 2.58
CA VAL A 129 14.74 16.93 2.76
C VAL A 129 13.94 16.69 4.05
N PHE A 130 13.82 15.43 4.49
CA PHE A 130 13.11 15.04 5.72
C PHE A 130 14.02 14.82 6.93
N ARG A 131 15.31 15.22 6.88
CA ARG A 131 16.32 14.88 7.92
C ARG A 131 15.92 15.27 9.35
N ASN A 132 15.13 16.35 9.50
CA ASN A 132 14.70 16.89 10.79
C ASN A 132 13.35 16.32 11.27
N LEU A 133 12.65 15.54 10.43
CA LEU A 133 11.28 15.07 10.69
C LEU A 133 11.26 13.81 11.57
N VAL A 134 11.98 13.85 12.69
CA VAL A 134 12.23 12.70 13.59
C VAL A 134 10.97 12.17 14.28
N SER A 135 9.91 12.99 14.38
CA SER A 135 8.61 12.59 14.96
C SER A 135 7.56 12.20 13.92
N LEU A 136 7.90 12.26 12.62
CA LEU A 136 6.92 12.07 11.55
C LEU A 136 6.41 10.63 11.55
N ARG A 137 5.09 10.50 11.41
CA ARG A 137 4.38 9.21 11.38
C ARG A 137 3.65 9.01 10.05
N TYR A 138 3.03 10.07 9.55
CA TYR A 138 2.21 10.03 8.33
C TYR A 138 2.78 10.98 7.29
N LEU A 139 3.14 10.43 6.13
CA LEU A 139 3.66 11.16 4.98
C LEU A 139 2.78 10.88 3.75
N LEU A 140 1.95 11.86 3.38
CA LEU A 140 1.01 11.77 2.26
C LEU A 140 1.51 12.57 1.07
N ILE A 141 1.95 11.88 0.02
CA ILE A 141 2.64 12.48 -1.14
C ILE A 141 2.13 11.91 -2.47
N GLY A 142 0.95 11.27 -2.42
CA GLY A 142 0.26 10.77 -3.59
C GLY A 142 -0.12 11.87 -4.58
N LYS A 143 -0.41 11.47 -5.81
CA LYS A 143 -0.78 12.37 -6.92
C LYS A 143 0.26 13.48 -7.11
N ASN A 144 1.52 13.09 -7.25
CA ASN A 144 2.65 13.96 -7.60
C ASN A 144 3.31 13.41 -8.89
N GLN A 145 4.50 13.89 -9.23
CA GLN A 145 5.23 13.51 -10.44
C GLN A 145 6.55 12.79 -10.13
N VAL A 146 6.70 12.25 -8.91
CA VAL A 146 7.97 11.70 -8.41
C VAL A 146 8.44 10.55 -9.31
N LEU A 147 9.60 10.73 -9.95
CA LEU A 147 10.14 9.77 -10.92
C LEU A 147 10.92 8.62 -10.26
N SER A 148 11.61 8.91 -9.17
CA SER A 148 12.42 7.95 -8.43
C SER A 148 12.50 8.32 -6.96
N LEU A 149 12.65 7.30 -6.11
CA LEU A 149 12.90 7.49 -4.69
C LEU A 149 14.30 6.94 -4.40
N GLN A 150 15.18 7.80 -3.90
CA GLN A 150 16.51 7.40 -3.44
C GLN A 150 16.45 7.04 -1.95
N PRO A 151 17.22 6.06 -1.47
CA PRO A 151 17.23 5.70 -0.05
C PRO A 151 17.43 6.90 0.88
N ASP A 152 18.32 7.82 0.50
CA ASP A 152 18.68 8.98 1.32
C ASP A 152 17.63 10.10 1.31
N ALA A 153 16.65 10.06 0.40
CA ALA A 153 15.50 10.98 0.45
C ALA A 153 14.67 10.74 1.73
N LEU A 154 14.61 9.50 2.23
CA LEU A 154 13.88 9.13 3.44
C LEU A 154 14.70 9.26 4.73
N ARG A 155 15.90 9.84 4.67
CA ARG A 155 16.74 10.04 5.86
C ARG A 155 15.98 10.91 6.89
N GLY A 156 15.99 10.46 8.15
CA GLY A 156 15.30 11.13 9.27
C GLY A 156 13.94 10.51 9.62
N LEU A 157 13.36 9.68 8.75
CA LEU A 157 12.02 9.11 8.90
C LEU A 157 11.96 7.85 9.78
N GLY A 158 12.75 7.81 10.86
CA GLY A 158 12.89 6.63 11.74
C GLY A 158 11.63 6.25 12.54
N ASN A 159 10.65 7.15 12.61
CA ASN A 159 9.36 6.95 13.26
C ASN A 159 8.17 6.84 12.30
N LEU A 160 8.43 6.90 10.99
CA LEU A 160 7.39 6.85 9.98
C LEU A 160 6.66 5.50 10.04
N THR A 161 5.33 5.57 10.09
CA THR A 161 4.45 4.41 10.13
C THR A 161 3.71 4.23 8.82
N ASP A 162 3.36 5.33 8.15
CA ASP A 162 2.50 5.33 6.98
C ASP A 162 3.13 6.21 5.90
N LEU A 163 3.45 5.59 4.76
CA LEU A 163 3.94 6.26 3.57
C LEU A 163 2.95 6.02 2.43
N ASP A 164 2.28 7.09 2.03
CA ASP A 164 1.24 7.09 1.00
C ASP A 164 1.76 7.84 -0.24
N MET A 165 2.15 7.11 -1.29
CA MET A 165 2.69 7.67 -2.53
C MET A 165 1.99 7.19 -3.83
N PRO A 166 0.66 6.95 -3.87
CA PRO A 166 -0.01 6.47 -5.05
C PRO A 166 -0.01 7.54 -6.15
N LEU A 167 -0.25 7.14 -7.40
CA LEU A 167 -0.37 8.08 -8.52
C LEU A 167 0.89 8.97 -8.68
N ASN A 168 2.07 8.35 -8.61
CA ASN A 168 3.36 8.97 -8.94
C ASN A 168 3.98 8.29 -10.17
N ASN A 169 5.21 8.62 -10.52
CA ASN A 169 5.90 8.07 -11.69
C ASN A 169 7.07 7.14 -11.33
N VAL A 170 7.09 6.58 -10.12
CA VAL A 170 8.18 5.72 -9.65
C VAL A 170 8.28 4.46 -10.51
N SER A 171 9.43 4.25 -11.12
CA SER A 171 9.65 3.14 -12.08
C SER A 171 10.43 1.95 -11.52
N ARG A 172 11.18 2.14 -10.43
CA ARG A 172 12.07 1.11 -9.85
C ARG A 172 12.09 1.20 -8.34
N LEU A 173 12.22 0.04 -7.69
CA LEU A 173 12.48 -0.07 -6.26
C LEU A 173 13.91 -0.61 -6.04
N PRO A 174 14.92 0.28 -5.84
CA PRO A 174 16.31 -0.15 -5.59
C PRO A 174 16.46 -0.87 -4.25
N ALA A 175 17.61 -1.51 -4.05
CA ALA A 175 17.93 -2.19 -2.79
C ALA A 175 17.94 -1.21 -1.61
N LEU A 176 17.45 -1.65 -0.44
CA LEU A 176 17.48 -0.90 0.81
C LEU A 176 16.77 0.46 0.75
N LEU A 177 15.81 0.63 -0.18
CA LEU A 177 15.08 1.88 -0.40
C LEU A 177 14.50 2.46 0.90
N PHE A 178 13.94 1.62 1.75
CA PHE A 178 13.27 2.04 2.98
C PHE A 178 14.11 1.86 4.25
N ARG A 179 15.45 1.77 4.14
CA ARG A 179 16.34 1.51 5.30
C ARG A 179 16.22 2.53 6.43
N HIS A 180 15.83 3.77 6.10
CA HIS A 180 15.67 4.87 7.05
C HIS A 180 14.26 4.95 7.67
N ALA A 181 13.33 4.08 7.26
CA ALA A 181 11.96 4.01 7.78
C ALA A 181 11.60 2.60 8.31
N PRO A 182 12.36 2.05 9.28
CA PRO A 182 12.19 0.67 9.75
C PRO A 182 10.88 0.41 10.52
N ARG A 183 10.13 1.46 10.86
CA ARG A 183 8.87 1.38 11.62
C ARG A 183 7.61 1.40 10.74
N LEU A 184 7.76 1.43 9.41
CA LEU A 184 6.64 1.40 8.47
C LEU A 184 5.72 0.20 8.73
N ARG A 185 4.42 0.49 8.73
CA ARG A 185 3.28 -0.43 8.84
C ARG A 185 2.47 -0.42 7.56
N VAL A 186 2.28 0.75 6.95
CA VAL A 186 1.55 0.93 5.69
C VAL A 186 2.47 1.54 4.65
N LEU A 187 2.58 0.88 3.50
CA LEU A 187 3.31 1.37 2.34
C LEU A 187 2.40 1.28 1.11
N ASP A 188 1.93 2.44 0.64
CA ASP A 188 1.15 2.55 -0.59
C ASP A 188 1.98 3.13 -1.73
N LEU A 189 2.20 2.32 -2.75
CA LEU A 189 2.89 2.64 -4.00
C LEU A 189 1.98 2.36 -5.21
N ALA A 190 0.67 2.37 -5.02
CA ALA A 190 -0.29 2.05 -6.06
C ALA A 190 -0.24 3.03 -7.23
N TYR A 191 -0.64 2.60 -8.42
CA TYR A 191 -0.72 3.44 -9.62
C TYR A 191 0.57 4.23 -9.91
N ASN A 192 1.73 3.59 -9.68
CA ASN A 192 3.03 4.06 -10.11
C ASN A 192 3.41 3.39 -11.44
N ARG A 193 4.69 3.44 -11.82
CA ARG A 193 5.21 2.84 -13.06
C ARG A 193 6.21 1.73 -12.77
N VAL A 194 6.13 1.07 -11.61
CA VAL A 194 7.15 0.12 -11.15
C VAL A 194 7.21 -1.07 -12.10
N THR A 195 8.35 -1.23 -12.79
CA THR A 195 8.62 -2.40 -13.66
C THR A 195 9.57 -3.40 -13.02
N ARG A 196 10.42 -2.95 -12.09
CA ARG A 196 11.46 -3.78 -11.45
C ARG A 196 11.60 -3.42 -9.98
N ALA A 197 11.72 -4.43 -9.14
CA ALA A 197 12.07 -4.29 -7.73
C ALA A 197 13.29 -5.15 -7.43
N SER A 198 14.23 -4.61 -6.65
CA SER A 198 15.32 -5.41 -6.08
C SER A 198 14.76 -6.39 -5.05
N PRO A 199 15.26 -7.64 -4.96
CA PRO A 199 14.94 -8.55 -3.86
C PRO A 199 15.20 -7.97 -2.46
N LEU A 200 16.06 -6.95 -2.35
CA LEU A 200 16.40 -6.27 -1.10
C LEU A 200 15.68 -4.94 -0.91
N ALA A 201 14.75 -4.56 -1.79
CA ALA A 201 14.09 -3.26 -1.75
C ALA A 201 13.32 -3.02 -0.44
N LEU A 202 12.64 -4.06 0.05
CA LEU A 202 11.82 -4.03 1.26
C LEU A 202 12.55 -4.57 2.51
N ARG A 203 13.87 -4.79 2.41
CA ARG A 203 14.65 -5.35 3.52
C ARG A 203 14.62 -4.38 4.71
N GLY A 204 14.29 -4.93 5.89
CA GLY A 204 14.24 -4.18 7.15
C GLY A 204 12.83 -3.79 7.59
N LEU A 205 11.83 -3.90 6.71
CA LEU A 205 10.43 -3.55 7.01
C LEU A 205 9.70 -4.65 7.81
N ARG A 206 10.25 -5.00 8.99
CA ARG A 206 9.74 -6.10 9.83
C ARG A 206 8.37 -5.83 10.46
N ARG A 207 7.91 -4.57 10.44
CA ARG A 207 6.64 -4.11 11.00
C ARG A 207 5.57 -3.85 9.94
N LEU A 208 5.89 -4.04 8.66
CA LEU A 208 4.96 -3.77 7.57
C LEU A 208 3.77 -4.72 7.66
N GLU A 209 2.57 -4.16 7.62
CA GLU A 209 1.27 -4.82 7.75
C GLU A 209 0.51 -4.76 6.41
N LEU A 210 0.60 -3.64 5.70
CA LEU A 210 -0.01 -3.44 4.39
C LEU A 210 1.04 -3.00 3.37
N LEU A 211 1.09 -3.71 2.23
CA LEU A 211 1.86 -3.34 1.06
C LEU A 211 0.95 -3.25 -0.15
N ASN A 212 0.78 -2.05 -0.69
CA ASN A 212 0.03 -1.81 -1.92
C ASN A 212 0.96 -1.49 -3.09
N LEU A 213 1.00 -2.41 -4.05
CA LEU A 213 1.72 -2.29 -5.32
C LEU A 213 0.74 -2.40 -6.51
N GLY A 214 -0.55 -2.23 -6.28
CA GLY A 214 -1.58 -2.31 -7.31
C GLY A 214 -1.40 -1.27 -8.41
N GLY A 215 -1.85 -1.54 -9.63
CA GLY A 215 -1.80 -0.56 -10.73
C GLY A 215 -0.39 -0.22 -11.21
N ASN A 216 0.58 -1.12 -11.04
CA ASN A 216 1.96 -0.95 -11.50
C ASN A 216 2.21 -1.74 -12.80
N ARG A 217 3.49 -1.92 -13.19
CA ARG A 217 3.89 -2.60 -14.43
C ARG A 217 4.78 -3.81 -14.16
N LEU A 218 4.65 -4.44 -13.00
CA LEU A 218 5.43 -5.61 -12.62
C LEU A 218 5.07 -6.80 -13.52
N SER A 219 6.08 -7.39 -14.19
CA SER A 219 5.90 -8.60 -15.00
C SER A 219 6.14 -9.90 -14.20
N ALA A 220 6.87 -9.80 -13.09
CA ALA A 220 7.13 -10.89 -12.16
C ALA A 220 7.39 -10.35 -10.76
N VAL A 221 7.17 -11.18 -9.74
CA VAL A 221 7.63 -10.94 -8.38
C VAL A 221 9.05 -11.51 -8.23
N PRO A 222 10.07 -10.67 -7.97
CA PRO A 222 11.43 -11.14 -7.74
C PRO A 222 11.49 -12.10 -6.54
N PRO A 223 12.16 -13.27 -6.66
CA PRO A 223 12.35 -14.17 -5.54
C PRO A 223 13.02 -13.44 -4.37
N GLY A 224 12.40 -13.56 -3.19
CA GLY A 224 12.93 -12.98 -1.97
C GLY A 224 12.58 -11.51 -1.71
N LEU A 225 11.86 -10.82 -2.60
CA LEU A 225 11.38 -9.44 -2.39
C LEU A 225 10.68 -9.25 -1.03
N PHE A 226 9.91 -10.26 -0.60
CA PHE A 226 9.13 -10.22 0.64
C PHE A 226 9.83 -10.87 1.83
N THR A 227 11.11 -11.22 1.70
CA THR A 227 11.86 -11.89 2.78
C THR A 227 11.97 -10.97 3.99
N GLY A 228 11.47 -11.44 5.14
CA GLY A 228 11.56 -10.72 6.41
C GLY A 228 10.39 -9.78 6.71
N LEU A 229 9.36 -9.73 5.87
CA LEU A 229 8.10 -9.02 6.13
C LEU A 229 7.21 -9.82 7.10
N ARG A 230 7.66 -9.93 8.35
CA ARG A 230 7.11 -10.86 9.38
C ARG A 230 5.70 -10.50 9.87
N ARG A 231 5.18 -9.33 9.52
CA ARG A 231 3.87 -8.83 9.95
C ARG A 231 2.94 -8.51 8.77
N LEU A 232 3.35 -8.81 7.54
CA LEU A 232 2.56 -8.42 6.38
C LEU A 232 1.27 -9.23 6.35
N ASP A 233 0.16 -8.53 6.52
CA ASP A 233 -1.19 -9.08 6.59
C ASP A 233 -1.88 -8.97 5.22
N MET A 234 -1.71 -7.81 4.56
CA MET A 234 -2.35 -7.50 3.28
C MET A 234 -1.32 -7.16 2.20
N LEU A 235 -1.40 -7.87 1.07
CA LEU A 235 -0.59 -7.62 -0.12
C LEU A 235 -1.49 -7.40 -1.34
N VAL A 236 -1.42 -6.19 -1.89
CA VAL A 236 -2.18 -5.78 -3.08
C VAL A 236 -1.25 -5.71 -4.28
N LEU A 237 -1.50 -6.55 -5.28
CA LEU A 237 -0.77 -6.65 -6.55
C LEU A 237 -1.71 -6.58 -7.75
N ASP A 238 -2.96 -6.16 -7.57
CA ASP A 238 -3.94 -6.04 -8.65
C ASP A 238 -3.43 -5.13 -9.78
N ASN A 239 -3.97 -5.29 -10.99
CA ASN A 239 -3.71 -4.39 -12.11
C ASN A 239 -2.20 -4.25 -12.44
N ASN A 240 -1.47 -5.36 -12.40
CA ASN A 240 -0.08 -5.45 -12.83
C ASN A 240 0.03 -6.26 -14.13
N ARG A 241 1.22 -6.75 -14.47
CA ARG A 241 1.49 -7.54 -15.70
C ARG A 241 2.05 -8.92 -15.37
N LEU A 242 1.76 -9.44 -14.17
CA LEU A 242 2.32 -10.70 -13.70
C LEU A 242 1.87 -11.86 -14.60
N ALA A 243 2.80 -12.65 -15.09
CA ALA A 243 2.51 -13.79 -15.99
C ALA A 243 2.24 -15.11 -15.26
N GLY A 244 2.69 -15.23 -14.01
CA GLY A 244 2.48 -16.41 -13.18
C GLY A 244 2.90 -16.19 -11.73
N VAL A 245 2.52 -17.12 -10.84
CA VAL A 245 2.96 -17.15 -9.43
C VAL A 245 3.77 -18.42 -9.18
N GLY A 246 5.09 -18.26 -9.04
CA GLY A 246 6.01 -19.38 -8.77
C GLY A 246 6.08 -19.78 -7.29
N GLY A 247 6.54 -21.00 -7.00
CA GLY A 247 6.59 -21.55 -5.63
C GLY A 247 7.48 -20.83 -4.61
N GLN A 248 8.34 -19.89 -5.05
CA GLN A 248 9.14 -19.04 -4.16
C GLN A 248 8.73 -17.57 -4.20
N ALA A 249 7.76 -17.19 -5.04
CA ALA A 249 7.39 -15.77 -5.23
C ALA A 249 6.92 -15.12 -3.92
N LEU A 250 6.18 -15.87 -3.10
CA LEU A 250 5.59 -15.41 -1.83
C LEU A 250 6.41 -15.83 -0.60
N ARG A 251 7.68 -16.20 -0.78
CA ARG A 251 8.54 -16.63 0.34
C ARG A 251 8.69 -15.49 1.36
N GLY A 252 8.45 -15.80 2.63
CA GLY A 252 8.57 -14.87 3.76
C GLY A 252 7.23 -14.36 4.30
N LEU A 253 6.13 -14.64 3.62
CA LEU A 253 4.78 -14.14 3.93
C LEU A 253 3.97 -15.09 4.82
N ALA A 254 4.58 -15.57 5.92
CA ALA A 254 4.01 -16.63 6.76
C ALA A 254 2.71 -16.25 7.49
N VAL A 255 2.44 -14.94 7.65
CA VAL A 255 1.25 -14.42 8.35
C VAL A 255 0.24 -13.74 7.44
N LEU A 256 0.49 -13.74 6.12
CA LEU A 256 -0.37 -13.06 5.16
C LEU A 256 -1.78 -13.66 5.16
N THR A 257 -2.78 -12.80 5.30
CA THR A 257 -4.20 -13.18 5.32
C THR A 257 -4.90 -12.78 4.02
N GLN A 258 -4.50 -11.68 3.40
CA GLN A 258 -5.15 -11.15 2.20
C GLN A 258 -4.15 -10.97 1.07
N LEU A 259 -4.43 -11.61 -0.08
CA LEU A 259 -3.63 -11.52 -1.29
C LEU A 259 -4.52 -11.18 -2.49
N TYR A 260 -4.23 -10.03 -3.10
CA TYR A 260 -4.95 -9.57 -4.29
C TYR A 260 -4.05 -9.56 -5.52
N LEU A 261 -4.43 -10.32 -6.54
CA LEU A 261 -3.69 -10.54 -7.79
C LEU A 261 -4.60 -10.35 -9.02
N SER A 262 -5.74 -9.68 -8.85
CA SER A 262 -6.75 -9.52 -9.90
C SER A 262 -6.22 -8.64 -11.04
N ASN A 263 -6.79 -8.78 -12.24
CA ASN A 263 -6.44 -7.96 -13.40
C ASN A 263 -4.93 -8.00 -13.73
N ASN A 264 -4.35 -9.19 -13.67
CA ASN A 264 -2.98 -9.46 -14.10
C ASN A 264 -2.99 -10.25 -15.42
N ARG A 265 -1.87 -10.90 -15.77
CA ARG A 265 -1.75 -11.75 -16.97
C ARG A 265 -1.42 -13.19 -16.59
N LEU A 266 -1.89 -13.63 -15.42
CA LEU A 266 -1.54 -14.94 -14.87
C LEU A 266 -2.08 -16.04 -15.79
N ARG A 267 -1.19 -16.84 -16.37
CA ARG A 267 -1.55 -18.03 -17.17
C ARG A 267 -1.46 -19.32 -16.38
N HIS A 268 -0.69 -19.30 -15.30
CA HIS A 268 -0.44 -20.45 -14.44
C HIS A 268 -0.17 -20.01 -13.00
N VAL A 269 -0.64 -20.83 -12.06
CA VAL A 269 -0.29 -20.76 -10.64
C VAL A 269 0.39 -22.09 -10.30
N ALA A 270 1.62 -22.03 -9.80
CA ALA A 270 2.34 -23.26 -9.46
C ALA A 270 1.61 -24.03 -8.34
N PRO A 271 1.61 -25.38 -8.33
CA PRO A 271 0.93 -26.17 -7.29
C PRO A 271 1.38 -25.84 -5.86
N ALA A 272 2.61 -25.35 -5.71
CA ALA A 272 3.19 -24.95 -4.43
C ALA A 272 3.31 -23.42 -4.26
N ALA A 273 2.61 -22.62 -5.07
CA ALA A 273 2.67 -21.15 -5.05
C ALA A 273 2.38 -20.56 -3.66
N PHE A 274 1.37 -21.11 -2.97
CA PHE A 274 0.88 -20.60 -1.69
C PHE A 274 1.43 -21.35 -0.46
N ARG A 275 2.45 -22.20 -0.64
CA ARG A 275 3.04 -22.99 0.48
C ARG A 275 3.62 -22.13 1.60
N HIS A 276 3.99 -20.88 1.28
CA HIS A 276 4.59 -19.92 2.21
C HIS A 276 3.58 -18.95 2.81
N THR A 277 2.30 -19.07 2.46
CA THR A 277 1.19 -18.21 2.90
C THR A 277 0.04 -19.05 3.48
N PRO A 278 0.28 -19.86 4.54
CA PRO A 278 -0.71 -20.80 5.06
C PRO A 278 -1.89 -20.15 5.78
N ARG A 279 -1.83 -18.84 6.07
CA ARG A 279 -2.85 -18.09 6.80
C ARG A 279 -3.82 -17.30 5.89
N LEU A 280 -3.75 -17.49 4.57
CA LEU A 280 -4.65 -16.79 3.66
C LEU A 280 -6.11 -17.08 3.99
N THR A 281 -6.87 -16.02 4.20
CA THR A 281 -8.33 -16.03 4.34
C THR A 281 -9.00 -15.49 3.07
N GLN A 282 -8.31 -14.62 2.33
CA GLN A 282 -8.82 -14.02 1.10
C GLN A 282 -7.79 -14.08 -0.02
N LEU A 283 -8.21 -14.62 -1.18
CA LEU A 283 -7.37 -14.72 -2.38
C LEU A 283 -8.14 -14.23 -3.61
N ALA A 284 -7.69 -13.13 -4.22
CA ALA A 284 -8.27 -12.62 -5.45
C ALA A 284 -7.39 -12.92 -6.67
N LEU A 285 -7.92 -13.66 -7.65
CA LEU A 285 -7.27 -14.06 -8.90
C LEU A 285 -8.13 -13.71 -10.13
N SER A 286 -9.16 -12.88 -9.97
CA SER A 286 -10.09 -12.56 -11.06
C SER A 286 -9.44 -11.71 -12.15
N GLY A 287 -10.02 -11.70 -13.36
CA GLY A 287 -9.50 -10.87 -14.46
C GLY A 287 -8.11 -11.29 -14.92
N ASN A 288 -7.82 -12.60 -14.93
CA ASN A 288 -6.52 -13.15 -15.34
C ASN A 288 -6.66 -14.00 -16.61
N CYS A 289 -5.62 -14.74 -16.97
CA CYS A 289 -5.58 -15.63 -18.14
C CYS A 289 -5.53 -17.11 -17.73
N LEU A 290 -6.10 -17.47 -16.58
CA LEU A 290 -6.09 -18.85 -16.08
C LEU A 290 -7.08 -19.71 -16.87
N ALA A 291 -6.55 -20.70 -17.58
CA ALA A 291 -7.37 -21.73 -18.22
C ALA A 291 -7.67 -22.90 -17.28
N THR A 292 -6.73 -23.20 -16.39
CA THR A 292 -6.83 -24.25 -15.38
C THR A 292 -6.22 -23.75 -14.07
N LEU A 293 -6.62 -24.36 -12.96
CA LEU A 293 -6.04 -24.11 -11.64
C LEU A 293 -5.90 -25.44 -10.92
N ASP A 294 -4.67 -25.77 -10.55
CA ASP A 294 -4.39 -26.97 -9.79
C ASP A 294 -5.00 -26.85 -8.40
N ALA A 295 -5.91 -27.76 -8.06
CA ALA A 295 -6.53 -27.81 -6.73
C ALA A 295 -5.50 -27.99 -5.61
N GLY A 296 -4.34 -28.61 -5.89
CA GLY A 296 -3.24 -28.74 -4.94
C GLY A 296 -2.69 -27.38 -4.46
N ALA A 297 -2.80 -26.33 -5.27
CA ALA A 297 -2.45 -24.97 -4.86
C ALA A 297 -3.39 -24.44 -3.78
N LEU A 298 -4.68 -24.77 -3.85
CA LEU A 298 -5.73 -24.29 -2.95
C LEU A 298 -5.95 -25.24 -1.75
N ALA A 299 -5.76 -26.54 -1.92
CA ALA A 299 -6.05 -27.57 -0.93
C ALA A 299 -5.28 -27.40 0.39
N ARG A 300 -4.13 -26.74 0.35
CA ARG A 300 -3.30 -26.43 1.53
C ARG A 300 -3.75 -25.18 2.29
N LEU A 301 -4.68 -24.41 1.75
CA LEU A 301 -5.20 -23.18 2.37
C LEU A 301 -6.43 -23.49 3.22
N SER A 302 -6.22 -24.19 4.34
CA SER A 302 -7.32 -24.63 5.22
C SER A 302 -8.09 -23.49 5.88
N GLY A 303 -7.47 -22.32 6.02
CA GLY A 303 -8.09 -21.09 6.56
C GLY A 303 -8.75 -20.21 5.51
N LEU A 304 -8.75 -20.59 4.23
CA LEU A 304 -9.31 -19.77 3.16
C LEU A 304 -10.83 -19.61 3.38
N GLN A 305 -11.32 -18.38 3.29
CA GLN A 305 -12.73 -18.05 3.47
C GLN A 305 -13.35 -17.56 2.17
N GLN A 306 -12.59 -16.79 1.38
CA GLN A 306 -13.06 -16.16 0.16
C GLN A 306 -12.05 -16.31 -0.97
N VAL A 307 -12.56 -16.63 -2.16
CA VAL A 307 -11.76 -16.69 -3.39
C VAL A 307 -12.48 -15.99 -4.55
N PHE A 308 -11.74 -15.22 -5.34
CA PHE A 308 -12.25 -14.54 -6.53
C PHE A 308 -11.60 -15.16 -7.77
N LEU A 309 -12.36 -15.91 -8.56
CA LEU A 309 -11.89 -16.66 -9.73
C LEU A 309 -12.57 -16.24 -11.04
N HIS A 310 -13.46 -15.25 -10.97
CA HIS A 310 -14.20 -14.76 -12.14
C HIS A 310 -13.31 -14.12 -13.20
N ASP A 311 -13.86 -13.88 -14.39
CA ASP A 311 -13.16 -13.23 -15.50
C ASP A 311 -11.82 -13.90 -15.85
N ASN A 312 -11.84 -15.23 -15.91
CA ASN A 312 -10.74 -16.07 -16.39
C ASN A 312 -11.25 -17.01 -17.50
N PRO A 313 -10.42 -17.33 -18.51
CA PRO A 313 -10.81 -18.17 -19.63
C PRO A 313 -10.80 -19.67 -19.27
N TRP A 314 -11.62 -20.08 -18.31
CA TRP A 314 -11.65 -21.46 -17.80
C TRP A 314 -11.92 -22.49 -18.90
N ARG A 315 -11.05 -23.50 -19.00
CA ARG A 315 -11.22 -24.67 -19.86
C ARG A 315 -11.96 -25.75 -19.06
N CYS A 316 -13.20 -26.01 -19.44
CA CYS A 316 -14.11 -26.97 -18.81
C CYS A 316 -14.11 -28.30 -19.57
N ASP A 317 -12.95 -28.94 -19.60
CA ASP A 317 -12.80 -30.35 -19.99
C ASP A 317 -12.29 -31.16 -18.80
N CYS A 318 -11.74 -32.36 -19.04
CA CYS A 318 -11.26 -33.21 -17.96
C CYS A 318 -10.19 -32.56 -17.07
N SER A 319 -9.45 -31.56 -17.56
CA SER A 319 -8.48 -30.81 -16.77
C SER A 319 -9.10 -29.91 -15.69
N ALA A 320 -10.40 -29.60 -15.78
CA ALA A 320 -11.12 -28.84 -14.76
C ALA A 320 -11.55 -29.69 -13.55
N THR A 321 -11.48 -31.03 -13.65
CA THR A 321 -11.94 -31.96 -12.60
C THR A 321 -11.36 -31.65 -11.21
N PRO A 322 -10.05 -31.36 -11.04
CA PRO A 322 -9.50 -31.03 -9.73
C PRO A 322 -10.15 -29.78 -9.14
N LEU A 323 -10.30 -28.72 -9.94
CA LEU A 323 -10.89 -27.45 -9.50
C LEU A 323 -12.38 -27.64 -9.16
N LEU A 324 -13.13 -28.35 -9.99
CA LEU A 324 -14.54 -28.66 -9.73
C LEU A 324 -14.69 -29.49 -8.44
N GLY A 325 -13.87 -30.52 -8.28
CA GLY A 325 -13.85 -31.34 -7.06
C GLY A 325 -13.52 -30.52 -5.81
N TRP A 326 -12.59 -29.57 -5.90
CA TRP A 326 -12.31 -28.66 -4.81
C TRP A 326 -13.51 -27.74 -4.51
N LEU A 327 -14.14 -27.16 -5.53
CA LEU A 327 -15.30 -26.28 -5.36
C LEU A 327 -16.49 -26.98 -4.69
N LEU A 328 -16.80 -28.22 -5.09
CA LEU A 328 -17.93 -29.00 -4.55
C LEU A 328 -17.70 -29.46 -3.10
N ASN A 329 -16.45 -29.69 -2.70
CA ASN A 329 -16.09 -30.21 -1.38
C ASN A 329 -15.61 -29.11 -0.40
N SER A 330 -15.46 -27.88 -0.87
CA SER A 330 -14.95 -26.76 -0.09
C SER A 330 -16.08 -25.91 0.50
N ARG A 331 -15.86 -25.35 1.70
CA ARG A 331 -16.74 -24.34 2.31
C ARG A 331 -16.32 -22.90 1.96
N VAL A 332 -15.29 -22.75 1.12
CA VAL A 332 -14.78 -21.44 0.69
C VAL A 332 -15.83 -20.74 -0.16
N ARG A 333 -16.12 -19.48 0.15
CA ARG A 333 -17.05 -18.66 -0.63
C ARG A 333 -16.38 -18.20 -1.91
N LEU A 334 -16.95 -18.57 -3.05
CA LEU A 334 -16.63 -17.95 -4.32
C LEU A 334 -17.31 -16.59 -4.40
N PHE A 335 -16.56 -15.55 -4.75
CA PHE A 335 -17.11 -14.21 -4.93
C PHE A 335 -16.82 -13.66 -6.34
N PRO A 336 -17.83 -13.16 -7.08
CA PRO A 336 -19.27 -13.31 -6.79
C PRO A 336 -19.74 -14.78 -6.88
N ASN A 337 -20.92 -15.09 -6.35
CA ASN A 337 -21.38 -16.47 -6.11
C ASN A 337 -21.68 -17.29 -7.40
N SER A 338 -21.56 -16.69 -8.59
CA SER A 338 -22.06 -17.23 -9.86
C SER A 338 -21.09 -17.13 -11.05
N SER A 339 -19.78 -17.11 -10.84
CA SER A 339 -18.86 -16.54 -11.85
C SER A 339 -17.68 -17.39 -12.32
N LEU A 340 -17.72 -18.72 -12.21
CA LEU A 340 -16.83 -19.57 -13.03
C LEU A 340 -17.55 -19.99 -14.30
N VAL A 341 -17.42 -19.17 -15.33
CA VAL A 341 -17.98 -19.43 -16.65
C VAL A 341 -16.93 -20.11 -17.54
N CYS A 342 -17.35 -21.15 -18.24
CA CYS A 342 -16.53 -21.89 -19.18
C CYS A 342 -16.27 -21.05 -20.44
N ALA A 343 -15.00 -20.89 -20.81
CA ALA A 343 -14.59 -20.26 -22.06
C ALA A 343 -14.35 -21.27 -23.18
N ALA A 344 -13.95 -22.49 -22.82
CA ALA A 344 -13.68 -23.60 -23.74
C ALA A 344 -14.05 -24.94 -23.08
N PRO A 345 -14.26 -26.02 -23.86
CA PRO A 345 -14.44 -26.04 -25.31
C PRO A 345 -15.75 -25.37 -25.76
N PRO A 346 -15.96 -25.12 -27.07
CA PRO A 346 -17.15 -24.41 -27.57
C PRO A 346 -18.49 -25.00 -27.13
N GLY A 347 -18.60 -26.33 -26.98
CA GLY A 347 -19.85 -27.00 -26.61
C GLY A 347 -20.37 -26.69 -25.19
N VAL A 348 -19.51 -26.22 -24.29
CA VAL A 348 -19.88 -25.82 -22.91
C VAL A 348 -19.59 -24.34 -22.64
N ARG A 349 -19.24 -23.57 -23.68
CA ARG A 349 -18.91 -22.16 -23.54
C ARG A 349 -20.11 -21.38 -23.00
N GLY A 350 -19.86 -20.48 -22.05
CA GLY A 350 -20.90 -19.67 -21.39
C GLY A 350 -21.62 -20.40 -20.24
N GLN A 351 -21.44 -21.71 -20.09
CA GLN A 351 -22.02 -22.46 -18.97
C GLN A 351 -21.21 -22.26 -17.69
N SER A 352 -21.88 -22.38 -16.54
CA SER A 352 -21.21 -22.38 -15.23
C SER A 352 -20.51 -23.71 -15.00
N LEU A 353 -19.24 -23.69 -14.61
CA LEU A 353 -18.48 -24.90 -14.27
C LEU A 353 -19.15 -25.71 -13.14
N HIS A 354 -19.83 -25.06 -12.20
CA HIS A 354 -20.54 -25.73 -11.11
C HIS A 354 -21.77 -26.51 -11.57
N ALA A 355 -22.33 -26.16 -12.73
CA ALA A 355 -23.50 -26.81 -13.28
C ALA A 355 -23.16 -28.02 -14.18
N LEU A 356 -21.87 -28.23 -14.48
CA LEU A 356 -21.43 -29.31 -15.36
C LEU A 356 -21.28 -30.63 -14.60
N SER A 357 -21.77 -31.72 -15.20
CA SER A 357 -21.49 -33.08 -14.73
C SER A 357 -20.06 -33.52 -15.10
N PRO A 358 -19.47 -34.50 -14.40
CA PRO A 358 -18.19 -35.09 -14.80
C PRO A 358 -18.19 -35.66 -16.24
N SER A 359 -19.33 -36.18 -16.71
CA SER A 359 -19.49 -36.65 -18.09
C SER A 359 -19.45 -35.51 -19.11
N ALA A 360 -20.02 -34.34 -18.79
CA ALA A 360 -19.97 -33.14 -19.62
C ALA A 360 -18.53 -32.59 -19.79
N LEU A 361 -17.63 -32.90 -18.85
CA LEU A 361 -16.19 -32.58 -18.96
C LEU A 361 -15.42 -33.55 -19.89
N GLY A 362 -16.05 -34.63 -20.37
CA GLY A 362 -15.46 -35.53 -21.37
C GLY A 362 -14.32 -36.42 -20.86
N CYS A 363 -14.22 -36.67 -19.56
CA CYS A 363 -13.14 -37.47 -18.95
C CYS A 363 -13.11 -38.95 -19.38
N GLU A 364 -14.21 -39.49 -19.90
CA GLU A 364 -14.34 -40.92 -20.24
C GLU A 364 -13.49 -41.33 -21.45
N ARG A 365 -13.14 -40.38 -22.33
CA ARG A 365 -12.31 -40.64 -23.53
C ARG A 365 -10.81 -40.67 -23.26
N SER A 366 -10.34 -40.33 -22.05
CA SER A 366 -8.91 -40.31 -21.72
C SER A 366 -8.37 -41.65 -21.20
N ARG A 367 -9.24 -42.61 -20.84
CA ARG A 367 -8.83 -43.93 -20.32
C ARG A 367 -8.53 -44.96 -21.41
N SER A 368 -8.78 -44.63 -22.68
CA SER A 368 -8.61 -45.51 -23.84
C SER A 368 -7.38 -45.14 -24.67
N ALA A 369 -6.21 -44.98 -24.06
CA ALA A 369 -4.95 -45.09 -24.79
C ALA A 369 -4.62 -46.58 -24.94
N PRO A 370 -4.42 -47.12 -26.17
CA PRO A 370 -4.13 -48.53 -26.34
C PRO A 370 -2.77 -48.85 -25.70
N ARG A 371 -2.73 -49.87 -24.85
CA ARG A 371 -1.48 -50.48 -24.35
C ARG A 371 -0.63 -50.87 -25.56
N ALA A 372 0.47 -50.15 -25.78
CA ALA A 372 1.48 -50.57 -26.74
C ALA A 372 1.98 -51.97 -26.32
N ARG A 373 1.72 -52.96 -27.17
CA ARG A 373 2.31 -54.30 -27.04
C ARG A 373 3.82 -54.13 -27.22
N LEU A 374 4.59 -54.44 -26.17
CA LEU A 374 6.03 -54.66 -26.27
C LEU A 374 6.29 -55.82 -27.25
N PRO A 375 7.19 -55.68 -28.23
CA PRO A 375 7.55 -56.80 -29.08
C PRO A 375 8.34 -57.82 -28.27
N ALA A 376 7.96 -59.10 -28.43
CA ALA A 376 8.65 -60.23 -27.83
C ALA A 376 10.11 -60.29 -28.32
N ARG A 377 11.05 -60.47 -27.37
CA ARG A 377 12.42 -60.85 -27.67
C ARG A 377 12.42 -62.19 -28.44
N ARG A 378 12.97 -62.20 -29.65
CA ARG A 378 13.68 -63.36 -30.21
C ARG A 378 15.15 -63.12 -29.80
N GLY A 379 15.83 -64.03 -29.12
CA GLY A 379 16.00 -65.44 -29.45
C GLY A 379 17.47 -65.55 -29.81
#